data_AF-A0A7X5QYX9-F1
#
_entry.id   AF-A0A7X5QYX9-F1
#
_cell.length_a   1.000
_cell.length_b   1.000
_cell.length_c   1.000
_cell.angle_alpha   90.00
_cell.angle_beta   90.00
_cell.angle_gamma   90.00
#
_symmetry.space_group_name_H-M   'P 1'
#
loop_
_entity.id
_entity.type
_entity.pdbx_description
1 polymer ?
#
loop_
_entity_poly.entity_id
_entity_poly.type
_entity_poly.pdbx_seq_one_letter_code
_entity_poly.pdbx_strand_id
1 'polypeptide(L)'
;MAVKQYRVTATMAVVKVPGAQGGETYFRRGRKLPGSVESDEVKRLLALGLIEAVKDAPVSDQAAIDAAAKAAAEEKAKAEADAAAKAAAAAKAAK
;
A
#
# COMPACT_ATOMS: atom_id res chain seq x y z
N MET A 1 15.82 4.87 -3.86
CA MET A 1 15.50 6.30 -3.64
C MET A 1 14.11 6.37 -3.04
N ALA A 2 13.92 7.07 -1.92
CA ALA A 2 12.60 7.19 -1.29
C ALA A 2 11.63 7.88 -2.25
N VAL A 3 10.54 7.20 -2.62
CA VAL A 3 9.48 7.78 -3.45
C VAL A 3 8.79 8.83 -2.58
N LYS A 4 9.12 10.11 -2.80
CA LYS A 4 8.44 11.21 -2.11
C LYS A 4 7.01 11.26 -2.62
N GLN A 5 6.06 10.92 -1.77
CA GLN A 5 4.65 10.94 -2.11
C GLN A 5 4.09 12.33 -1.81
N TYR A 6 3.26 12.86 -2.70
CA TYR A 6 2.60 14.15 -2.51
C TYR A 6 1.10 13.95 -2.34
N ARG A 7 0.49 14.75 -1.46
CA ARG A 7 -0.95 14.73 -1.19
C ARG A 7 -1.55 16.12 -1.38
N VAL A 8 -2.74 16.17 -1.97
CA VAL A 8 -3.47 17.43 -2.17
C VAL A 8 -4.08 17.91 -0.86
N THR A 9 -3.83 19.17 -0.51
CA THR A 9 -4.38 19.83 0.68
C THR A 9 -5.52 20.78 0.36
N ALA A 10 -5.48 21.38 -0.83
CA ALA A 10 -6.57 22.22 -1.34
C ALA A 10 -7.86 21.42 -1.52
N THR A 11 -9.01 22.10 -1.39
CA THR A 11 -10.34 21.51 -1.64
C THR A 11 -10.40 20.83 -3.02
N MET A 12 -9.81 21.50 -4.01
CA MET A 12 -9.63 21.01 -5.38
C MET A 12 -8.36 21.62 -5.96
N ALA A 13 -7.54 20.81 -6.64
CA ALA A 13 -6.35 21.25 -7.36
C ALA A 13 -6.39 20.73 -8.80
N VAL A 14 -6.05 21.59 -9.76
CA VAL A 14 -5.84 21.22 -11.16
C VAL A 14 -4.37 20.88 -11.31
N VAL A 15 -4.09 19.71 -11.87
CA VAL A 15 -2.73 19.18 -12.01
C VAL A 15 -2.52 18.79 -13.45
N LYS A 16 -1.39 19.21 -14.02
CA LYS A 16 -0.96 18.74 -15.33
C LYS A 16 -0.47 17.30 -15.24
N VAL A 17 -1.12 16.41 -15.98
CA VAL A 17 -0.77 14.98 -15.99
C VAL A 17 -0.58 14.54 -17.44
N PRO A 18 0.61 14.03 -17.81
CA PRO A 18 0.86 13.46 -19.12
C PRO A 18 -0.12 12.30 -19.38
N GLY A 19 -0.85 12.36 -20.50
CA GLY A 19 -1.82 11.34 -20.89
C GLY A 19 -3.23 11.52 -20.32
N ALA A 20 -3.49 12.58 -19.55
CA ALA A 20 -4.86 12.95 -19.19
C ALA A 20 -5.61 13.57 -20.39
N GLN A 21 -6.92 13.37 -20.45
CA GLN A 21 -7.78 13.99 -21.45
C GLN A 21 -7.72 15.53 -21.30
N GLY A 22 -7.11 16.20 -22.27
CA GLY A 22 -6.86 17.65 -22.22
C GLY A 22 -5.61 18.07 -21.43
N GLY A 23 -4.75 17.13 -21.03
CA GLY A 23 -3.47 17.41 -20.37
C GLY A 23 -3.56 17.79 -18.89
N GLU A 24 -4.77 17.88 -18.33
CA GLU A 24 -5.03 18.30 -16.95
C GLU A 24 -6.00 17.34 -16.25
N THR A 25 -5.88 17.23 -14.93
CA THR A 25 -6.77 16.41 -14.10
C THR A 25 -7.06 17.11 -12.78
N TYR A 26 -8.31 17.00 -12.34
CA TYR A 26 -8.76 17.55 -11.07
C TYR A 26 -8.55 16.54 -9.95
N PHE A 27 -7.82 16.95 -8.92
CA PHE A 27 -7.63 16.18 -7.70
C PHE A 27 -8.36 16.86 -6.54
N ARG A 28 -9.14 16.07 -5.80
CA ARG A 28 -9.79 16.51 -4.57
C ARG A 28 -8.83 16.46 -3.40
N ARG A 29 -9.15 17.22 -2.36
CA ARG A 29 -8.45 17.19 -1.07
C ARG A 29 -8.21 15.76 -0.60
N GLY A 30 -7.01 15.50 -0.12
CA GLY A 30 -6.59 14.25 0.48
C GLY A 30 -6.16 13.17 -0.51
N ARG A 31 -6.28 13.39 -1.84
CA ARG A 31 -5.80 12.44 -2.85
C ARG A 31 -4.28 12.49 -2.98
N LYS A 32 -3.67 11.34 -3.24
CA LYS A 32 -2.24 11.22 -3.56
C LYS A 32 -2.03 11.55 -5.04
N LEU A 33 -0.97 12.29 -5.35
CA LEU A 33 -0.57 12.57 -6.73
C LEU A 33 0.13 11.35 -7.35
N PRO A 34 -0.14 11.03 -8.62
CA PRO A 34 0.56 9.96 -9.31
C PRO A 34 2.01 10.36 -9.61
N GLY A 35 2.90 9.37 -9.68
CA GLY A 35 4.32 9.60 -10.02
C GLY A 35 4.57 10.04 -11.46
N SER A 36 3.53 10.06 -12.30
CA SER A 36 3.57 10.57 -13.68
C SER A 36 3.50 12.10 -13.76
N VAL A 37 3.22 12.79 -12.65
CA VAL A 37 3.23 14.27 -12.62
C VAL A 37 4.68 14.75 -12.75
N GLU A 38 4.90 15.70 -13.65
CA GLU A 38 6.23 16.27 -13.86
C GLU A 38 6.75 17.01 -12.62
N SER A 39 8.07 16.97 -12.44
CA SER A 39 8.71 17.58 -11.27
C SER A 39 8.50 19.09 -11.18
N ASP A 40 8.38 19.78 -12.30
CA ASP A 40 8.17 21.22 -12.33
C ASP A 40 6.75 21.61 -11.92
N GLU A 41 5.76 20.79 -12.31
CA GLU A 41 4.38 20.97 -11.83
C GLU A 41 4.28 20.69 -10.33
N VAL A 42 4.98 19.67 -9.81
CA VAL A 42 5.05 19.43 -8.36
C VAL A 42 5.64 20.61 -7.61
N LYS A 43 6.75 21.20 -8.08
CA LYS A 43 7.34 22.41 -7.47
C LYS A 43 6.35 23.58 -7.47
N ARG A 44 5.64 23.78 -8.59
CA ARG A 44 4.62 24.83 -8.71
C ARG A 44 3.49 24.63 -7.71
N LEU A 45 2.96 23.41 -7.61
CA LEU A 45 1.88 23.08 -6.68
C LEU A 45 2.30 23.20 -5.21
N LEU A 46 3.54 22.86 -4.87
CA LEU A 46 4.12 23.07 -3.53
C LEU A 46 4.25 24.55 -3.21
N ALA A 47 4.76 25.35 -4.15
CA ALA A 47 4.92 26.80 -3.98
C ALA A 47 3.56 27.50 -3.77
N LEU A 48 2.49 26.99 -4.37
CA LEU A 48 1.12 27.48 -4.19
C LEU A 48 0.42 26.91 -2.95
N GLY A 49 1.05 26.01 -2.20
CA GLY A 49 0.45 25.37 -1.02
C GLY A 49 -0.74 24.46 -1.34
N LEU A 50 -0.88 24.01 -2.59
CA LEU A 50 -1.99 23.14 -3.02
C LEU A 50 -1.75 21.67 -2.65
N ILE A 51 -0.50 21.31 -2.43
CA ILE A 51 -0.05 19.95 -2.15
C ILE A 51 1.01 19.97 -1.04
N GLU A 52 1.17 18.86 -0.34
CA GLU A 52 2.19 18.67 0.69
C GLU A 52 2.96 17.36 0.46
N ALA A 53 4.24 17.37 0.82
CA ALA A 53 5.05 16.16 0.83
C ALA A 53 4.66 15.29 2.03
N VAL A 54 4.05 14.13 1.75
CA VAL A 54 3.84 13.11 2.75
C VAL A 54 5.13 12.29 2.82
N LYS A 55 5.78 12.30 3.98
CA LYS A 55 6.74 11.24 4.30
C LYS A 55 5.93 9.95 4.40
N ASP A 56 5.72 9.27 3.28
CA ASP A 56 5.43 7.85 3.37
C ASP A 56 6.65 7.24 4.06
N ALA A 57 6.44 6.66 5.24
CA ALA A 57 7.37 5.71 5.81
C ALA A 57 7.74 4.73 4.68
N PRO A 58 9.02 4.30 4.57
CA PRO A 58 9.43 3.45 3.48
C PRO A 58 8.45 2.28 3.37
N VAL A 59 7.77 2.17 2.24
CA VAL A 59 7.01 0.97 1.86
C VAL A 59 8.06 -0.11 1.55
N SER A 60 8.74 -0.55 2.60
CA SER A 60 9.62 -1.71 2.65
C SER A 60 8.98 -2.82 3.50
N ASP A 61 7.68 -2.75 3.75
CA ASP A 61 6.95 -3.81 4.45
C ASP A 61 6.17 -4.70 3.49
N GLN A 62 6.36 -4.64 2.17
CA GLN A 62 5.88 -5.75 1.33
C GLN A 62 6.68 -7.03 1.69
N ALA A 63 7.99 -6.91 1.95
CA ALA A 63 8.82 -8.00 2.45
C ALA A 63 8.44 -8.45 3.88
N ALA A 64 7.99 -7.55 4.75
CA ALA A 64 7.54 -7.92 6.09
C ALA A 64 6.11 -8.51 6.10
N ILE A 65 5.23 -8.05 5.21
CA ILE A 65 3.89 -8.62 5.02
C ILE A 65 4.00 -10.02 4.40
N ASP A 66 4.87 -10.23 3.41
CA ASP A 66 5.14 -11.56 2.83
C ASP A 66 5.85 -12.50 3.83
N ALA A 67 6.76 -11.99 4.66
CA ALA A 67 7.40 -12.79 5.72
C ALA A 67 6.42 -13.17 6.85
N ALA A 68 5.54 -12.26 7.26
CA ALA A 68 4.51 -12.53 8.26
C ALA A 68 3.43 -13.50 7.73
N ALA A 69 3.08 -13.43 6.44
CA ALA A 69 2.14 -14.36 5.81
C ALA A 69 2.70 -15.79 5.71
N LYS A 70 4.00 -15.96 5.44
CA LYS A 70 4.65 -17.28 5.46
C LYS A 70 4.73 -17.87 6.88
N ALA A 71 5.09 -17.07 7.87
CA ALA A 71 5.17 -17.53 9.27
C ALA A 71 3.78 -17.96 9.81
N ALA A 72 2.72 -17.24 9.46
CA ALA A 72 1.36 -17.60 9.85
C ALA A 72 0.80 -18.85 9.13
N ALA A 73 1.29 -19.15 7.93
CA ALA A 73 0.91 -20.36 7.17
C ALA A 73 1.57 -21.62 7.73
N GLU A 74 2.83 -21.54 8.17
CA GLU A 74 3.54 -22.68 8.76
C GLU A 74 3.01 -23.07 10.15
N GLU A 75 2.52 -22.11 10.94
CA GLU A 75 1.95 -22.41 12.26
C GLU A 75 0.57 -23.07 12.17
N LYS A 76 -0.26 -22.68 11.20
CA LYS A 76 -1.54 -23.35 10.93
C LYS A 76 -1.35 -24.77 10.39
N ALA A 77 -0.34 -24.98 9.53
CA ALA A 77 -0.04 -26.31 9.01
C ALA A 77 0.42 -27.29 10.10
N LYS A 78 1.16 -26.83 11.11
CA LYS A 78 1.52 -27.67 12.27
C LYS A 78 0.35 -27.92 13.21
N ALA A 79 -0.54 -26.95 13.41
CA ALA A 79 -1.72 -27.12 14.25
C ALA A 79 -2.74 -28.12 13.65
N GLU A 80 -2.92 -28.12 12.32
CA GLU A 80 -3.80 -29.09 11.66
C GLU A 80 -3.19 -30.51 11.60
N ALA A 81 -1.86 -30.64 11.48
CA ALA A 81 -1.19 -31.93 11.53
C ALA A 81 -1.28 -32.60 12.92
N ASP A 82 -1.16 -31.82 14.00
CA ASP A 82 -1.28 -32.33 15.37
C ASP A 82 -2.73 -32.70 15.72
N ALA A 83 -3.71 -31.91 15.24
CA ALA A 83 -5.13 -32.23 15.39
C ALA A 83 -5.54 -33.50 14.62
N ALA A 84 -5.01 -33.70 13.41
CA ALA A 84 -5.27 -34.90 12.61
C ALA A 84 -4.66 -36.18 13.23
N ALA A 85 -3.46 -36.08 13.82
CA ALA A 85 -2.81 -37.21 14.51
C ALA A 85 -3.60 -37.65 15.75
N LYS A 86 -4.17 -36.69 16.51
CA LYS A 86 -4.98 -36.96 17.70
C LYS A 86 -6.35 -37.56 17.36
N ALA A 87 -6.96 -37.14 16.26
CA ALA A 87 -8.21 -37.73 15.76
C ALA A 87 -8.01 -39.17 15.24
N ALA A 88 -6.88 -39.46 14.58
CA ALA A 88 -6.55 -40.81 14.11
C ALA A 88 -6.26 -41.80 15.25
N ALA A 89 -5.68 -41.33 16.37
CA ALA A 89 -5.46 -42.16 17.55
C ALA A 89 -6.76 -42.49 18.31
N ALA A 90 -7.70 -41.54 18.39
CA ALA A 90 -9.00 -41.77 19.04
C ALA A 90 -9.88 -42.78 18.27
N ALA A 91 -9.82 -42.79 16.93
CA ALA A 91 -10.59 -43.73 16.11
C ALA A 91 -10.08 -45.19 16.21
N LYS A 92 -8.82 -45.39 16.63
CA LYS A 92 -8.22 -46.73 16.76
C LYS A 92 -8.38 -47.34 18.16
N ALA A 93 -8.82 -46.56 19.15
CA ALA A 93 -9.10 -47.00 20.52
C ALA A 93 -10.57 -47.37 20.77
N ALA A 94 -11.45 -47.15 19.78
CA ALA A 94 -12.89 -47.44 19.85
C ALA A 94 -13.31 -48.70 19.05
N LYS A 95 -12.35 -49.52 18.62
CA LYS A 95 -12.58 -50.83 18.00
C LYS A 95 -11.78 -51.89 18.74
#